data_AF-A0AAT9RRW3-F1
#
_entry.id   AF-A0AAT9RRW3-F1
#
_cell.length_a   1.000
_cell.length_b   1.000
_cell.length_c   1.000
_cell.angle_alpha   90.00
_cell.angle_beta   90.00
_cell.angle_gamma   90.00
#
_symmetry.space_group_name_H-M   'P 1'
#
loop_
_entity.id
_entity.type
_entity.pdbx_description
1 polymer ?
#
loop_
_entity_poly.entity_id
_entity_poly.type
_entity_poly.pdbx_seq_one_letter_code
_entity_poly.pdbx_strand_id
1 'polypeptide(L)'
;MTVRLLPPVTGIRDRSDAHPLEEAPPLVRTRAMSRWHRPRSGYREAVGRVVFNLWCGPYVSGDYLTRTIPVTGERICGTCEGRAAGAGQIPQPEGRELVFNPRELHRPRYCPGSRTVLYQEQPGGRVGRCLVCSTYEPVRAMGGPYDPRFAITQHPPGPGLVSPCPWHRWKQLVAHDAHAVCACTRGAAS
;
A
#
# COMPACT_ATOMS: atom_id res chain seq x y z
N MET A 1 21.53 2.05 20.79
CA MET A 1 21.54 0.67 20.25
C MET A 1 21.03 0.72 18.82
N THR A 2 21.79 0.16 17.89
CA THR A 2 21.49 0.05 16.46
C THR A 2 21.01 -1.38 16.13
N VAL A 3 20.43 -1.58 14.95
CA VAL A 3 20.12 -2.91 14.40
C VAL A 3 20.95 -3.13 13.14
N ARG A 4 21.42 -4.37 12.97
CA ARG A 4 22.07 -4.78 11.72
C ARG A 4 21.06 -4.82 10.60
N LEU A 5 21.38 -4.19 9.49
CA LEU A 5 20.57 -4.16 8.29
C LEU A 5 20.81 -5.40 7.44
N LEU A 6 19.78 -5.84 6.74
CA LEU A 6 19.89 -6.87 5.72
C LEU A 6 20.29 -6.25 4.38
N PRO A 7 20.89 -7.05 3.47
CA PRO A 7 21.11 -6.61 2.10
C PRO A 7 19.81 -6.12 1.43
N PRO A 8 19.88 -5.08 0.57
CA PRO A 8 18.72 -4.63 -0.20
C PRO A 8 18.21 -5.75 -1.12
N VAL A 9 16.89 -6.02 -1.11
CA VAL A 9 16.25 -7.07 -1.94
C VAL A 9 15.71 -6.57 -3.26
N THR A 10 15.38 -5.29 -3.33
CA THR A 10 15.13 -4.65 -4.62
C THR A 10 16.48 -4.30 -5.19
N GLY A 11 16.76 -4.76 -6.42
CA GLY A 11 17.88 -4.23 -7.18
C GLY A 11 17.84 -2.71 -7.04
N ILE A 12 18.91 -2.13 -6.51
CA ILE A 12 19.18 -0.70 -6.60
C ILE A 12 19.38 -0.50 -8.11
N ARG A 13 18.27 -0.48 -8.86
CA ARG A 13 18.29 -0.22 -10.29
C ARG A 13 18.78 1.22 -10.40
N ASP A 14 19.99 1.35 -10.92
CA ASP A 14 20.57 2.58 -11.45
C ASP A 14 21.12 3.61 -10.46
N ARG A 15 21.53 3.23 -9.24
CA ARG A 15 22.30 4.14 -8.37
C ARG A 15 23.67 3.58 -8.03
N SER A 16 24.59 3.74 -8.98
CA SER A 16 26.01 3.38 -8.84
C SER A 16 26.72 4.14 -7.71
N ASP A 17 26.11 5.21 -7.21
CA ASP A 17 26.62 6.11 -6.16
C ASP A 17 25.98 5.87 -4.77
N ALA A 18 25.16 4.82 -4.63
CA ALA A 18 24.53 4.49 -3.36
C ALA A 18 25.43 3.58 -2.50
N HIS A 19 25.75 4.03 -1.29
CA HIS A 19 26.53 3.26 -0.33
C HIS A 19 25.60 2.52 0.64
N PRO A 20 25.64 1.17 0.70
CA PRO A 20 24.79 0.43 1.61
C PRO A 20 25.13 0.76 3.07
N LEU A 21 24.11 0.81 3.92
CA LEU A 21 24.28 0.95 5.36
C LEU A 21 24.28 -0.44 6.00
N GLU A 22 25.21 -0.67 6.91
CA GLU A 22 25.26 -1.92 7.70
C GLU A 22 24.36 -1.87 8.93
N GLU A 23 24.09 -0.65 9.43
CA GLU A 23 23.34 -0.43 10.64
C GLU A 23 22.30 0.68 10.49
N ALA A 24 21.25 0.60 11.30
CA ALA A 24 20.23 1.63 11.41
C ALA A 24 19.74 1.79 12.85
N PRO A 25 19.07 2.91 13.15
CA PRO A 25 18.18 2.96 14.30
C PRO A 25 17.14 1.83 14.26
N PRO A 26 16.79 1.21 15.39
CA PRO A 26 15.81 0.13 15.45
C PRO A 26 14.43 0.51 14.91
N LEU A 27 14.03 1.78 15.13
CA LEU A 27 12.75 2.33 14.71
C LEU A 27 12.94 3.67 14.01
N VAL A 28 12.15 3.87 12.96
CA VAL A 28 12.07 5.11 12.18
C VAL A 28 10.62 5.50 11.94
N ARG A 29 10.35 6.81 11.85
CA ARG A 29 9.01 7.35 11.58
C ARG A 29 9.11 8.74 10.99
N THR A 30 8.40 9.04 9.92
CA THR A 30 8.23 10.43 9.46
C THR A 30 7.06 11.10 10.17
N ARG A 31 6.97 12.43 10.15
CA ARG A 31 5.83 13.15 10.76
C ARG A 31 4.45 12.76 10.18
N ALA A 32 4.42 12.27 8.94
CA ALA A 32 3.20 11.82 8.27
C ALA A 32 2.80 10.37 8.62
N MET A 33 3.66 9.62 9.30
CA MET A 33 3.39 8.24 9.69
C MET A 33 2.73 8.17 11.07
N SER A 34 1.65 7.41 11.19
CA SER A 34 0.89 7.27 12.44
C SER A 34 1.50 6.29 13.45
N ARG A 35 2.61 5.62 13.10
CA ARG A 35 3.25 4.58 13.91
C ARG A 35 4.72 4.41 13.54
N TRP A 36 5.49 3.77 14.41
CA TRP A 36 6.90 3.45 14.17
C TRP A 36 7.07 2.27 13.21
N HIS A 37 8.14 2.30 12.43
CA HIS A 37 8.50 1.27 11.45
C HIS A 37 9.93 0.78 11.66
N ARG A 38 10.21 -0.44 11.22
CA ARG A 38 11.56 -1.03 11.28
C ARG A 38 12.29 -0.94 9.95
N PRO A 39 13.52 -0.39 9.94
CA PRO A 39 14.43 -0.53 8.81
C PRO A 39 14.79 -1.99 8.57
N ARG A 40 14.58 -2.43 7.33
CA ARG A 40 15.05 -3.73 6.82
C ARG A 40 16.44 -3.59 6.21
N SER A 41 16.58 -2.61 5.33
CA SER A 41 17.82 -2.24 4.67
C SER A 41 17.92 -0.73 4.55
N GLY A 42 19.10 -0.21 4.25
CA GLY A 42 19.30 1.21 4.05
C GLY A 42 20.52 1.49 3.18
N TYR A 43 20.54 2.68 2.61
CA TYR A 43 21.67 3.18 1.84
C TYR A 43 21.77 4.70 2.00
N ARG A 44 22.96 5.22 1.72
CA ARG A 44 23.25 6.65 1.62
C ARG A 44 23.50 6.99 0.16
N GLU A 45 22.76 7.95 -0.36
CA GLU A 45 22.96 8.54 -1.70
C GLU A 45 24.18 9.49 -1.68
N ALA A 46 24.79 9.78 -2.83
CA ALA A 46 25.95 10.70 -2.91
C ALA A 46 25.68 12.09 -2.33
N VAL A 47 24.44 12.57 -2.46
CA VAL A 47 23.97 13.85 -1.88
C VAL A 47 23.79 13.80 -0.35
N GLY A 48 24.25 12.74 0.31
CA GLY A 48 24.22 12.55 1.76
C GLY A 48 22.89 12.03 2.31
N ARG A 49 21.84 11.98 1.48
CA ARG A 49 20.50 11.52 1.87
C ARG A 49 20.51 10.04 2.26
N VAL A 50 19.96 9.74 3.43
CA VAL A 50 19.75 8.37 3.89
C VAL A 50 18.36 7.91 3.52
N VAL A 51 18.27 6.69 3.00
CA VAL A 51 17.02 6.01 2.68
C VAL A 51 16.97 4.68 3.41
N PHE A 52 15.87 4.41 4.11
CA PHE A 52 15.59 3.11 4.70
C PHE A 52 14.42 2.45 3.99
N ASN A 53 14.60 1.21 3.55
CA ASN A 53 13.50 0.34 3.15
C ASN A 53 12.95 -0.33 4.40
N LEU A 54 11.64 -0.28 4.59
CA LEU A 54 10.97 -0.81 5.77
C LEU A 54 10.50 -2.24 5.52
N TRP A 55 10.46 -3.05 6.57
CA TRP A 55 9.95 -4.42 6.48
C TRP A 55 8.51 -4.55 5.94
N CYS A 56 7.68 -3.53 6.15
CA CYS A 56 6.31 -3.51 5.63
C CYS A 56 6.21 -3.14 4.14
N GLY A 57 7.32 -2.86 3.45
CA GLY A 57 7.39 -2.60 2.01
C GLY A 57 7.78 -1.16 1.63
N PRO A 58 7.15 -0.11 2.17
CA PRO A 58 7.51 1.29 1.90
C PRO A 58 8.95 1.63 2.27
N TYR A 59 9.43 2.77 1.79
CA TYR A 59 10.70 3.36 2.21
C TYR A 59 10.48 4.70 2.93
N VAL A 60 11.48 5.14 3.69
CA VAL A 60 11.57 6.48 4.28
C VAL A 60 12.86 7.16 3.86
N SER A 61 12.80 8.46 3.62
CA SER A 61 13.93 9.31 3.25
C SER A 61 13.67 10.75 3.68
N GLY A 62 14.72 11.54 3.88
CA GLY A 62 14.61 12.94 4.30
C GLY A 62 14.41 13.07 5.82
N ASP A 63 13.47 13.90 6.25
CA ASP A 63 13.21 14.15 7.67
C ASP A 63 12.45 12.99 8.32
N TYR A 64 13.18 12.16 9.07
CA TYR A 64 12.62 11.11 9.89
C TYR A 64 13.07 11.24 11.34
N LEU A 65 12.18 10.82 12.23
CA LEU A 65 12.47 10.57 13.63
C LEU A 65 13.03 9.17 13.76
N THR A 66 13.93 8.98 14.72
CA THR A 66 14.53 7.70 15.05
C THR A 66 14.26 7.38 16.51
N ARG A 67 14.18 6.10 16.85
CA ARG A 67 14.13 5.64 18.23
C ARG A 67 14.87 4.33 18.41
N THR A 68 15.48 4.20 19.58
CA THR A 68 16.17 2.99 20.02
C THR A 68 15.22 2.02 20.73
N ILE A 69 14.20 2.55 21.44
CA ILE A 69 13.19 1.77 22.14
C ILE A 69 11.83 2.50 22.02
N PRO A 70 10.74 1.80 21.64
CA PRO A 70 9.39 2.36 21.68
C PRO A 70 8.97 2.53 23.15
N VAL A 71 8.42 3.70 23.53
CA VAL A 71 7.85 3.89 24.87
C VAL A 71 6.45 3.29 24.95
N THR A 72 6.02 2.95 26.16
CA THR A 72 4.64 2.56 26.46
C THR A 72 3.66 3.57 25.85
N GLY A 73 2.66 3.09 25.11
CA GLY A 73 1.65 3.90 24.44
C GLY A 73 2.01 4.36 23.01
N GLU A 74 3.18 4.02 22.49
CA GLU A 74 3.51 4.28 21.08
C GLU A 74 3.28 3.05 20.20
N ARG A 75 2.56 3.27 19.10
CA ARG A 75 2.18 2.24 18.14
C ARG A 75 3.35 1.86 17.23
N ILE A 76 3.54 0.56 17.01
CA ILE A 76 4.53 0.02 16.06
C ILE A 76 3.83 -0.77 14.96
N CYS A 77 4.35 -0.72 13.74
CA CYS A 77 3.87 -1.54 12.65
C CYS A 77 4.09 -3.04 12.92
N GLY A 78 3.01 -3.78 13.16
CA GLY A 78 3.04 -5.22 13.40
C GLY A 78 3.66 -6.03 12.25
N THR A 79 3.45 -5.61 10.99
CA THR A 79 4.12 -6.23 9.83
C THR A 79 5.63 -6.05 9.87
N CYS A 80 6.12 -4.89 10.32
CA CYS A 80 7.55 -4.66 10.47
C CYS A 80 8.14 -5.55 11.57
N GLU A 81 7.50 -5.57 12.73
CA GLU A 81 7.94 -6.36 13.89
C GLU A 81 7.95 -7.86 13.60
N GLY A 82 6.84 -8.40 13.08
CA GLY A 82 6.73 -9.83 12.78
C GLY A 82 7.73 -10.30 11.74
N ARG A 83 7.95 -9.53 10.65
CA ARG A 83 8.94 -9.89 9.62
C ARG A 83 10.38 -9.75 10.11
N ALA A 84 10.68 -8.72 10.89
CA ALA A 84 12.01 -8.54 11.47
C ALA A 84 12.36 -9.67 12.44
N ALA A 85 11.41 -10.07 13.31
CA ALA A 85 11.58 -11.19 14.22
C ALA A 85 11.71 -12.52 13.47
N GLY A 86 10.84 -12.77 12.48
CA GLY A 86 10.91 -13.97 11.64
C GLY A 86 12.20 -14.09 10.82
N ALA A 87 12.84 -12.96 10.50
CA ALA A 87 14.14 -12.92 9.83
C ALA A 87 15.34 -12.93 10.80
N GLY A 88 15.11 -13.04 12.10
CA GLY A 88 16.16 -13.04 13.12
C GLY A 88 16.88 -11.69 13.30
N GLN A 89 16.35 -10.59 12.74
CA GLN A 89 16.94 -9.26 12.91
C GLN A 89 16.74 -8.72 14.34
N ILE A 90 15.67 -9.14 14.99
CA ILE A 90 15.31 -8.78 16.36
C ILE A 90 14.81 -10.02 17.11
N PRO A 91 14.85 -10.02 18.46
CA PRO A 91 14.12 -11.00 19.25
C PRO A 91 12.59 -10.83 19.09
N GLN A 92 11.82 -11.77 19.64
CA GLN A 92 10.36 -11.72 19.64
C GLN A 92 9.83 -10.37 20.20
N PRO A 93 8.78 -9.80 19.59
CA PRO A 93 8.30 -8.45 19.93
C PRO A 93 7.45 -8.44 21.20
N GLU A 94 8.07 -8.68 22.35
CA GLU A 94 7.41 -8.63 23.67
C GLU A 94 7.15 -7.20 24.15
N GLY A 95 6.04 -6.98 24.86
CA GLY A 95 5.73 -5.71 25.55
C GLY A 95 5.39 -4.52 24.63
N ARG A 96 5.10 -4.75 23.35
CA ARG A 96 4.86 -3.70 22.34
C ARG A 96 3.41 -3.67 21.89
N GLU A 97 2.83 -2.49 21.73
CA GLU A 97 1.53 -2.32 21.06
C GLU A 97 1.71 -2.45 19.54
N LEU A 98 1.50 -3.67 19.05
CA LEU A 98 1.60 -3.99 17.62
C LEU A 98 0.31 -3.60 16.90
N VAL A 99 0.43 -2.63 15.99
CA VAL A 99 -0.66 -2.22 15.11
C VAL A 99 -0.49 -2.86 13.75
N PHE A 100 -1.39 -3.77 13.44
CA PHE A 100 -1.66 -4.20 12.08
C PHE A 100 -2.75 -3.28 11.54
N ASN A 101 -2.41 -2.36 10.64
CA ASN A 101 -3.43 -1.86 9.70
C ASN A 101 -3.34 -2.74 8.48
N PRO A 102 -4.31 -3.62 8.23
CA PRO A 102 -4.65 -3.89 6.85
C PRO A 102 -4.99 -2.52 6.26
N ARG A 103 -4.28 -2.10 5.22
CA ARG A 103 -4.49 -0.83 4.51
C ARG A 103 -5.94 -0.68 3.98
N GLU A 104 -6.76 -1.71 4.14
CA GLU A 104 -7.99 -1.98 3.40
C GLU A 104 -9.22 -2.27 4.29
N LEU A 105 -9.15 -2.09 5.61
CA LEU A 105 -10.36 -2.25 6.44
C LEU A 105 -11.36 -1.11 6.26
N HIS A 106 -10.87 0.09 5.97
CA HIS A 106 -11.73 1.27 5.87
C HIS A 106 -12.39 1.37 4.49
N ARG A 107 -13.61 1.92 4.49
CA ARG A 107 -14.31 2.32 3.27
C ARG A 107 -13.36 3.20 2.43
N PRO A 108 -13.21 2.92 1.13
CA PRO A 108 -12.22 3.62 0.32
C PRO A 108 -12.62 5.09 0.13
N ARG A 109 -11.65 6.00 0.13
CA ARG A 109 -11.89 7.43 -0.12
C ARG A 109 -12.36 7.71 -1.55
N TYR A 110 -11.90 6.90 -2.50
CA TYR A 110 -12.29 6.96 -3.90
C TYR A 110 -12.97 5.64 -4.29
N CYS A 111 -13.92 5.69 -5.21
CA CYS A 111 -14.56 4.49 -5.70
C CYS A 111 -13.51 3.54 -6.32
N PRO A 112 -13.48 2.26 -5.95
CA PRO A 112 -12.55 1.28 -6.53
C PRO A 112 -12.72 1.09 -8.05
N GLY A 113 -13.88 1.45 -8.61
CA GLY A 113 -14.12 1.46 -10.05
C GLY A 113 -13.47 2.64 -10.78
N SER A 114 -13.05 3.69 -10.06
CA SER A 114 -12.41 4.88 -10.62
C SER A 114 -11.21 4.51 -11.50
N ARG A 115 -11.13 5.07 -12.71
CA ARG A 115 -9.99 4.90 -13.63
C ARG A 115 -9.71 3.44 -14.02
N THR A 116 -10.71 2.56 -13.84
CA THR A 116 -10.70 1.16 -14.26
C THR A 116 -11.70 0.93 -15.39
N VAL A 117 -11.66 -0.28 -15.98
CA VAL A 117 -12.64 -0.75 -16.97
C VAL A 117 -13.94 -1.27 -16.34
N LEU A 118 -14.13 -1.13 -15.02
CA LEU A 118 -15.33 -1.57 -14.30
C LEU A 118 -16.49 -0.57 -14.46
N TYR A 119 -16.86 -0.28 -15.70
CA TYR A 119 -18.00 0.55 -16.04
C TYR A 119 -18.76 -0.04 -17.22
N GLN A 120 -20.02 0.33 -17.34
CA GLN A 120 -20.85 0.08 -18.52
C GLN A 120 -21.07 1.40 -19.25
N GLU A 121 -20.59 1.49 -20.48
CA GLU A 121 -20.77 2.67 -21.32
C GLU A 121 -22.28 2.94 -21.56
N GLN A 122 -22.67 4.21 -21.52
CA GLN A 122 -24.03 4.65 -21.81
C GLN A 122 -24.14 5.14 -23.26
N PRO A 123 -25.36 5.22 -23.82
CA PRO A 123 -25.56 5.77 -25.16
C PRO A 123 -24.86 7.12 -25.35
N GLY A 124 -24.08 7.25 -26.42
CA GLY A 124 -23.28 8.45 -26.71
C GLY A 124 -21.87 8.47 -26.13
N GLY A 125 -21.45 7.44 -25.38
CA GLY A 125 -20.05 7.13 -25.04
C GLY A 125 -19.30 8.10 -24.12
N ARG A 126 -19.90 9.23 -23.77
CA ARG A 126 -19.29 10.25 -22.89
C ARG A 126 -19.44 9.97 -21.40
N VAL A 127 -20.34 9.06 -21.04
CA VAL A 127 -20.71 8.74 -19.66
C VAL A 127 -20.75 7.22 -19.51
N GLY A 128 -20.27 6.73 -18.37
CA GLY A 128 -20.28 5.32 -18.01
C GLY A 128 -20.93 5.14 -16.65
N ARG A 129 -21.75 4.09 -16.51
CA ARG A 129 -22.27 3.64 -15.22
C ARG A 129 -21.21 2.80 -14.53
N CYS A 130 -20.74 3.23 -13.36
CA CYS A 130 -19.76 2.52 -12.55
C CYS A 130 -20.33 1.19 -12.04
N LEU A 131 -19.73 0.05 -12.39
CA LEU A 131 -20.19 -1.27 -11.94
C LEU A 131 -19.97 -1.50 -10.43
N VAL A 132 -19.10 -0.69 -9.81
CA VAL A 132 -18.71 -0.80 -8.40
C VAL A 132 -19.64 -0.03 -7.47
N CYS A 133 -20.25 1.07 -7.91
CA CYS A 133 -21.12 1.87 -7.03
C CYS A 133 -22.37 2.47 -7.69
N SER A 134 -22.63 2.11 -8.95
CA SER A 134 -23.78 2.53 -9.77
C SER A 134 -23.89 4.03 -10.08
N THR A 135 -22.88 4.86 -9.78
CA THR A 135 -22.88 6.27 -10.22
C THR A 135 -22.55 6.41 -11.69
N TYR A 136 -23.03 7.48 -12.31
CA TYR A 136 -22.72 7.85 -13.69
C TYR A 136 -21.59 8.85 -13.69
N GLU A 137 -20.50 8.53 -14.39
CA GLU A 137 -19.29 9.33 -14.38
C GLU A 137 -18.80 9.56 -15.82
N PRO A 138 -18.16 10.70 -16.12
CA PRO A 138 -17.54 10.95 -17.41
C PRO A 138 -16.52 9.87 -17.77
N VAL A 139 -16.55 9.41 -19.03
CA VAL A 139 -15.55 8.50 -19.59
C VAL A 139 -14.46 9.33 -20.28
N ARG A 140 -13.20 9.05 -19.98
CA ARG A 140 -12.06 9.71 -20.60
C ARG A 140 -11.01 8.70 -21.04
N ALA A 141 -10.25 9.05 -22.08
CA ALA A 141 -9.02 8.36 -22.41
C ALA A 141 -8.03 8.52 -21.23
N MET A 142 -7.46 7.41 -20.78
CA MET A 142 -6.55 7.32 -19.65
C MET A 142 -5.51 6.22 -19.90
N GLY A 143 -4.49 6.19 -19.04
CA GLY A 143 -3.40 5.23 -19.13
C GLY A 143 -2.16 5.83 -19.77
N GLY A 144 -1.14 5.00 -19.94
CA GLY A 144 0.10 5.36 -20.62
C GLY A 144 0.24 4.65 -21.97
N PRO A 145 1.35 4.86 -22.70
CA PRO A 145 1.58 4.25 -24.01
C PRO A 145 1.46 2.72 -24.05
N TYR A 146 1.69 2.06 -22.91
CA TYR A 146 1.69 0.60 -22.78
C TYR A 146 0.38 0.02 -22.18
N ASP A 147 -0.57 0.87 -21.81
CA ASP A 147 -1.86 0.48 -21.23
C ASP A 147 -2.93 1.57 -21.53
N PRO A 148 -3.21 1.86 -22.82
CA PRO A 148 -4.21 2.84 -23.19
C PRO A 148 -5.62 2.28 -22.96
N ARG A 149 -6.47 3.06 -22.29
CA ARG A 149 -7.87 2.66 -22.05
C ARG A 149 -8.82 3.83 -21.95
N PHE A 150 -10.09 3.57 -22.20
CA PHE A 150 -11.16 4.44 -21.72
C PHE A 150 -11.59 3.99 -20.33
N ALA A 151 -11.80 4.95 -19.44
CA ALA A 151 -12.25 4.68 -18.08
C ALA A 151 -13.06 5.84 -17.53
N ILE A 152 -13.93 5.54 -16.56
CA ILE A 152 -14.62 6.57 -15.79
C ILE A 152 -13.62 7.40 -14.97
N THR A 153 -13.90 8.69 -14.80
CA THR A 153 -13.08 9.60 -13.99
C THR A 153 -12.98 9.17 -12.52
N GLN A 154 -11.99 9.72 -11.81
CA GLN A 154 -11.88 9.50 -10.37
C GLN A 154 -13.04 10.17 -9.64
N HIS A 155 -13.71 9.43 -8.76
CA HIS A 155 -14.91 9.90 -8.06
C HIS A 155 -15.00 9.29 -6.65
N PRO A 156 -15.72 9.92 -5.70
CA PRO A 156 -16.00 9.30 -4.39
C PRO A 156 -16.92 8.08 -4.55
N PRO A 157 -16.88 7.10 -3.62
CA PRO A 157 -17.80 5.96 -3.69
C PRO A 157 -19.26 6.40 -3.54
N GLY A 158 -20.10 6.01 -4.50
CA GLY A 158 -21.54 6.26 -4.45
C GLY A 158 -22.29 5.42 -3.40
N PRO A 159 -23.61 5.63 -3.28
CA PRO A 159 -24.46 4.90 -2.34
C PRO A 159 -24.54 3.40 -2.65
N GLY A 160 -24.41 3.01 -3.92
CA GLY A 160 -24.44 1.61 -4.35
C GLY A 160 -23.08 0.89 -4.26
N LEU A 161 -22.12 1.40 -3.48
CA LEU A 161 -20.80 0.77 -3.33
C LEU A 161 -20.95 -0.70 -2.92
N VAL A 162 -20.42 -1.61 -3.74
CA VAL A 162 -20.43 -3.04 -3.47
C VAL A 162 -19.83 -3.35 -2.10
N SER A 163 -20.42 -4.33 -1.40
CA SER A 163 -19.92 -4.78 -0.11
C SER A 163 -18.49 -5.32 -0.23
N PRO A 164 -17.60 -5.06 0.74
CA PRO A 164 -16.23 -5.55 0.68
C PRO A 164 -16.20 -7.07 0.82
N CYS A 165 -15.43 -7.74 -0.04
CA CYS A 165 -15.09 -9.15 0.18
C CYS A 165 -14.39 -9.32 1.54
N PRO A 166 -14.71 -10.35 2.35
CA PRO A 166 -14.05 -10.56 3.65
C PRO A 166 -12.52 -10.64 3.57
N TRP A 167 -11.99 -11.20 2.48
CA TRP A 167 -10.56 -11.42 2.26
C TRP A 167 -9.89 -10.31 1.46
N HIS A 168 -10.44 -9.99 0.28
CA HIS A 168 -9.81 -9.05 -0.67
C HIS A 168 -10.40 -7.63 -0.64
N ARG A 169 -11.43 -7.41 0.17
CA ARG A 169 -12.14 -6.14 0.29
C ARG A 169 -12.58 -5.64 -1.09
N TRP A 170 -12.03 -4.52 -1.56
CA TRP A 170 -12.33 -3.93 -2.86
C TRP A 170 -11.17 -4.03 -3.88
N LYS A 171 -10.16 -4.88 -3.65
CA LYS A 171 -8.96 -4.93 -4.51
C LYS A 171 -9.14 -5.76 -5.76
N GLN A 172 -9.75 -6.91 -5.61
CA GLN A 172 -9.82 -7.93 -6.66
C GLN A 172 -11.22 -7.88 -7.27
N LEU A 173 -11.66 -6.71 -7.73
CA LEU A 173 -12.99 -6.57 -8.32
C LEU A 173 -12.95 -6.91 -9.82
N VAL A 174 -13.93 -7.67 -10.27
CA VAL A 174 -14.13 -8.06 -11.66
C VAL A 174 -15.58 -7.82 -12.04
N ALA A 175 -15.84 -7.55 -13.32
CA ALA A 175 -17.20 -7.41 -13.83
C ALA A 175 -17.91 -8.78 -13.84
N HIS A 176 -19.16 -8.80 -13.40
CA HIS A 176 -20.07 -9.95 -13.43
C HIS A 176 -21.51 -9.42 -13.52
N ASP A 177 -22.27 -9.83 -14.54
CA ASP A 177 -23.71 -9.54 -14.70
C ASP A 177 -24.13 -8.11 -14.31
N ALA A 178 -23.54 -7.14 -14.99
CA ALA A 178 -23.78 -5.70 -14.82
C ALA A 178 -23.45 -5.10 -13.44
N HIS A 179 -22.66 -5.79 -12.62
CA HIS A 179 -22.09 -5.28 -11.38
C HIS A 179 -20.63 -5.75 -11.19
N ALA A 180 -19.95 -5.25 -10.16
CA ALA A 180 -18.63 -5.72 -9.79
C ALA A 180 -18.71 -6.69 -8.61
N VAL A 181 -18.02 -7.81 -8.70
CA VAL A 181 -17.86 -8.79 -7.61
C VAL A 181 -16.38 -9.01 -7.33
N CYS A 182 -16.06 -9.65 -6.21
CA CYS A 182 -14.69 -10.06 -5.99
C CYS A 182 -14.34 -11.28 -6.87
N ALA A 183 -13.13 -11.30 -7.44
CA ALA A 183 -12.65 -12.40 -8.27
C ALA A 183 -12.71 -13.74 -7.53
N CYS A 184 -12.52 -13.77 -6.20
CA CYS A 184 -12.59 -15.00 -5.42
C CYS A 184 -14.01 -15.54 -5.23
N THR A 185 -15.06 -14.78 -5.55
CA THR A 185 -16.45 -15.25 -5.48
C THR A 185 -16.94 -15.78 -6.83
N ARG A 186 -16.16 -15.63 -7.91
CA ARG A 186 -16.54 -16.04 -9.28
C ARG A 186 -16.57 -17.56 -9.48
N GLY A 187 -16.02 -18.35 -8.54
CA GLY A 187 -15.94 -19.81 -8.61
C GLY A 187 -16.59 -20.56 -7.43
N ALA A 188 -17.37 -19.87 -6.58
CA ALA A 188 -18.03 -20.50 -5.43
C ALA A 188 -19.45 -21.01 -5.75
N ALA A 189 -19.89 -20.89 -7.01
CA ALA A 189 -21.14 -21.43 -7.52
C ALA A 189 -20.82 -22.49 -8.58
N SER A 190 -20.50 -23.70 -8.12
CA SER A 190 -20.50 -24.93 -8.91
C SER A 190 -21.31 -25.95 -8.15
#